data_AF-A0A6I9YSI0-F1
#
_entry.id   AF-A0A6I9YSI0-F1
#
_cell.length_a   1.000
_cell.length_b   1.000
_cell.length_c   1.000
_cell.angle_alpha   90.00
_cell.angle_beta   90.00
_cell.angle_gamma   90.00
#
_symmetry.space_group_name_H-M   'P 1'
#
loop_
_entity.id
_entity.type
_entity.pdbx_description
1 polymer ?
#
loop_
_entity_poly.entity_id
_entity_poly.type
_entity_poly.pdbx_seq_one_letter_code
_entity_poly.pdbx_strand_id
1 'polypeptide(L)'
;MATSRNVIQAIHCIKVALPWRLQIKRPASFSHACYKNISSDFAARALSANAVELLGHTYLSDNYSNVTTKIISKVGKNLHNQRHHPLWLIKERVKDHFYKQYLVRSRNPLFSVYDDLPPVVTVEQNFDRLLIPQDHPSRKKGDNYYLNHTHMLRAHTSAHQWDLIHAGLDAFLVVGDVYRRDQVDSTHYPVFHQMEGVRLFSSHEVSLIFFL
;
A
#
# COMPACT_ATOMS: atom_id res chain seq x y z
N MET A 1 29.15 4.79 -27.00
CA MET A 1 28.64 4.55 -25.64
C MET A 1 27.18 4.12 -25.76
N ALA A 2 26.93 2.81 -25.74
CA ALA A 2 25.58 2.26 -25.91
C ALA A 2 24.92 2.10 -24.54
N THR A 3 23.84 2.84 -24.31
CA THR A 3 22.96 2.70 -23.14
C THR A 3 22.17 1.40 -23.27
N SER A 4 22.55 0.40 -22.46
CA SER A 4 21.80 -0.84 -22.28
C SER A 4 20.37 -0.52 -21.83
N ARG A 5 19.38 -0.88 -22.66
CA ARG A 5 17.97 -0.83 -22.28
C ARG A 5 17.68 -2.05 -21.41
N ASN A 6 17.56 -1.84 -20.10
CA ASN A 6 17.06 -2.86 -19.18
C ASN A 6 15.61 -3.19 -19.57
N VAL A 7 15.34 -4.46 -19.88
CA VAL A 7 14.00 -4.96 -20.18
C VAL A 7 13.30 -5.20 -18.85
N ILE A 8 12.29 -4.38 -18.54
CA ILE A 8 11.45 -4.54 -17.34
C ILE A 8 10.32 -5.51 -17.72
N GLN A 9 10.36 -6.72 -17.17
CA GLN A 9 9.24 -7.66 -17.24
C GLN A 9 8.54 -7.69 -15.87
N ALA A 10 7.51 -6.87 -15.71
CA ALA A 10 6.67 -6.86 -14.51
C ALA A 10 5.63 -7.99 -14.59
N ILE A 11 5.75 -9.01 -13.74
CA ILE A 11 4.70 -10.02 -13.56
C ILE A 11 3.63 -9.40 -12.64
N HIS A 12 2.49 -9.02 -13.20
CA HIS A 12 1.42 -8.33 -12.49
C HIS A 12 0.45 -9.30 -11.76
N CYS A 13 0.31 -9.07 -10.44
CA CYS A 13 -0.83 -9.27 -9.53
C CYS A 13 -1.63 -10.60 -9.56
N ILE A 14 -1.62 -11.31 -8.42
CA ILE A 14 -2.67 -12.27 -8.03
C ILE A 14 -3.72 -11.52 -7.19
N LYS A 15 -4.93 -11.29 -7.72
CA LYS A 15 -6.11 -10.91 -6.90
C LYS A 15 -6.71 -12.18 -6.31
N VAL A 16 -6.71 -12.32 -4.98
CA VAL A 16 -7.48 -13.36 -4.28
C VAL A 16 -8.61 -12.70 -3.50
N ALA A 17 -9.85 -12.91 -3.93
CA ALA A 17 -11.05 -12.61 -3.16
C ALA A 17 -11.58 -13.93 -2.58
N LEU A 18 -11.77 -14.01 -1.27
CA LEU A 18 -12.45 -15.14 -0.61
C LEU A 18 -13.46 -14.61 0.41
N PRO A 19 -14.72 -15.09 0.39
CA PRO A 19 -15.74 -14.72 1.36
C PRO A 19 -15.87 -15.81 2.44
N TRP A 20 -15.83 -15.45 3.73
CA TRP A 20 -16.67 -16.12 4.74
C TRP A 20 -16.80 -15.35 6.06
N ARG A 21 -18.00 -15.47 6.66
CA ARG A 21 -18.51 -14.91 7.92
C ARG A 21 -17.94 -15.62 9.15
N LEU A 22 -17.66 -14.88 10.24
CA LEU A 22 -17.83 -15.41 11.60
C LEU A 22 -18.16 -14.28 12.59
N GLN A 23 -19.31 -14.43 13.26
CA GLN A 23 -19.79 -13.58 14.35
C GLN A 23 -19.09 -13.96 15.66
N ILE A 24 -18.66 -12.96 16.44
CA ILE A 24 -18.24 -13.17 17.84
C ILE A 24 -18.91 -12.12 18.74
N LYS A 25 -19.50 -12.59 19.83
CA LYS A 25 -20.34 -11.89 20.81
C LYS A 25 -19.53 -11.02 21.79
N ARG A 26 -20.15 -9.93 22.26
CA ARG A 26 -19.68 -9.03 23.33
C ARG A 26 -19.85 -9.64 24.73
N PRO A 27 -19.12 -9.13 25.73
CA PRO A 27 -19.73 -8.86 27.03
C PRO A 27 -19.44 -7.44 27.56
N ALA A 28 -20.17 -7.09 28.62
CA ALA A 28 -20.43 -5.74 29.11
C ALA A 28 -19.58 -5.30 30.31
N SER A 29 -19.35 -3.97 30.33
CA SER A 29 -19.41 -3.00 31.46
C SER A 29 -18.74 -3.26 32.81
N PHE A 30 -17.98 -2.27 33.30
CA PHE A 30 -17.93 -1.84 34.70
C PHE A 30 -17.62 -0.32 34.79
N SER A 31 -18.01 0.30 35.89
CA SER A 31 -18.30 1.73 36.05
C SER A 31 -17.36 2.47 37.04
N HIS A 32 -17.41 3.80 36.92
CA HIS A 32 -17.11 4.89 37.87
C HIS A 32 -15.69 5.10 38.43
N ALA A 33 -15.14 6.30 38.16
CA ALA A 33 -14.86 7.32 39.19
C ALA A 33 -14.60 8.70 38.55
N CYS A 34 -15.12 9.74 39.21
CA CYS A 34 -15.00 11.16 38.89
C CYS A 34 -13.86 11.78 39.69
N TYR A 35 -13.07 12.68 39.09
CA TYR A 35 -12.32 13.71 39.81
C TYR A 35 -12.32 15.02 39.03
N LYS A 36 -12.50 16.13 39.76
CA LYS A 36 -12.77 17.48 39.27
C LYS A 36 -11.51 18.24 38.81
N ASN A 37 -11.70 18.97 37.71
CA ASN A 37 -11.10 20.22 37.20
C ASN A 37 -9.85 20.83 37.86
N ILE A 38 -8.90 21.20 37.00
CA ILE A 38 -8.19 22.49 37.08
C ILE A 38 -8.27 23.15 35.70
N SER A 39 -8.88 24.32 35.65
CA SER A 39 -8.93 25.23 34.51
C SER A 39 -7.57 25.90 34.30
N SER A 40 -7.06 25.88 33.07
CA SER A 40 -6.10 26.88 32.62
C SER A 40 -6.57 27.43 31.27
N ASP A 41 -7.04 28.67 31.31
CA ASP A 41 -7.30 29.49 30.14
C ASP A 41 -6.01 29.65 29.34
N PHE A 42 -5.88 28.89 28.26
CA PHE A 42 -5.11 29.28 27.10
C PHE A 42 -6.10 29.37 25.96
N ALA A 43 -6.34 30.60 25.51
CA ALA A 43 -7.21 30.91 24.39
C ALA A 43 -6.81 30.07 23.18
N ALA A 44 -7.53 28.98 22.95
CA ALA A 44 -7.42 28.16 21.77
C ALA A 44 -7.88 29.00 20.59
N ARG A 45 -6.94 29.65 19.90
CA ARG A 45 -7.15 30.15 18.55
C ARG A 45 -7.68 28.97 17.74
N ALA A 46 -8.86 29.15 17.15
CA ALA A 46 -9.53 28.13 16.35
C ALA A 46 -8.59 27.59 15.27
N LEU A 47 -8.04 26.39 15.47
CA LEU A 47 -7.38 25.61 14.42
C LEU A 47 -8.46 25.30 13.39
N SER A 48 -8.36 25.91 12.21
CA SER A 48 -9.34 25.67 11.14
C SER A 48 -9.36 24.16 10.83
N ALA A 49 -10.56 23.63 10.58
CA ALA A 49 -10.88 22.22 10.36
C ALA A 49 -10.25 21.56 9.10
N ASN A 50 -9.11 22.03 8.64
CA ASN A 50 -8.56 21.79 7.31
C ASN A 50 -7.23 21.01 7.32
N ALA A 51 -7.00 20.10 8.28
CA ALA A 51 -5.81 19.26 8.27
C ALA A 51 -6.12 17.82 8.67
N VAL A 52 -5.38 16.88 8.10
CA VAL A 52 -5.42 15.46 8.43
C VAL A 52 -4.07 15.06 9.02
N GLU A 53 -4.09 14.56 10.25
CA GLU A 53 -2.91 13.96 10.88
C GLU A 53 -2.90 12.46 10.64
N LEU A 54 -1.80 11.95 10.08
CA LEU A 54 -1.65 10.54 9.74
C LEU A 54 -0.19 10.12 9.90
N LEU A 55 0.05 9.08 10.71
CA LEU A 55 1.38 8.51 10.98
C LEU A 55 2.42 9.57 11.46
N GLY A 56 2.00 10.53 12.28
CA GLY A 56 2.88 11.58 12.81
C GLY A 56 3.15 12.74 11.86
N HIS A 57 2.52 12.75 10.68
CA HIS A 57 2.61 13.83 9.70
C HIS A 57 1.27 14.56 9.56
N THR A 58 1.32 15.88 9.35
CA THR A 58 0.15 16.73 9.12
C THR A 58 0.04 17.06 7.64
N TYR A 59 -1.11 16.77 7.05
CA TYR A 59 -1.43 17.08 5.66
C TYR A 59 -2.52 18.15 5.63
N LEU A 60 -2.22 19.31 5.05
CA LEU A 60 -3.23 20.35 4.85
C LEU A 60 -4.23 19.89 3.80
N SER A 61 -5.51 20.00 4.13
CA SER A 61 -6.62 19.72 3.24
C SER A 61 -6.83 20.88 2.26
N ASP A 62 -7.23 20.54 1.04
CA ASP A 62 -7.56 21.48 -0.03
C ASP A 62 -8.88 21.07 -0.72
N ASN A 63 -9.20 21.71 -1.86
CA ASN A 63 -10.40 21.39 -2.63
C ASN A 63 -10.36 20.01 -3.31
N TYR A 64 -9.23 19.31 -3.31
CA TYR A 64 -9.04 17.98 -3.87
C TYR A 64 -9.10 16.87 -2.82
N SER A 65 -8.90 17.20 -1.55
CA SER A 65 -9.08 16.29 -0.42
C SER A 65 -10.44 15.60 -0.44
N ASN A 66 -10.45 14.29 -0.17
CA ASN A 66 -11.67 13.48 -0.10
C ASN A 66 -11.59 12.29 0.88
N VAL A 67 -10.51 12.20 1.66
CA VAL A 67 -10.38 11.18 2.71
C VAL A 67 -11.45 11.38 3.77
N THR A 68 -11.92 10.27 4.34
CA THR A 68 -12.91 10.28 5.43
C THR A 68 -12.30 9.71 6.70
N THR A 69 -12.80 10.11 7.87
CA THR A 69 -12.37 9.56 9.16
C THR A 69 -12.49 8.04 9.21
N LYS A 70 -13.52 7.47 8.56
CA LYS A 70 -13.70 6.03 8.45
C LYS A 70 -12.52 5.35 7.73
N ILE A 71 -12.03 5.95 6.65
CA ILE A 71 -10.89 5.41 5.90
C ILE A 71 -9.59 5.63 6.66
N ILE A 72 -9.39 6.82 7.23
CA ILE A 72 -8.23 7.13 8.09
C ILE A 72 -8.13 6.11 9.23
N SER A 73 -9.25 5.70 9.84
CA SER A 73 -9.28 4.71 10.92
C SER A 73 -8.81 3.29 10.53
N LYS A 74 -8.67 3.02 9.23
CA LYS A 74 -8.17 1.74 8.67
C LYS A 74 -6.67 1.73 8.45
N VAL A 75 -6.04 2.90 8.36
CA VAL A 75 -4.58 3.03 8.19
C VAL A 75 -3.88 2.44 9.41
N GLY A 76 -2.81 1.68 9.18
CA GLY A 76 -2.01 1.04 10.23
C GLY A 76 -2.63 -0.23 10.84
N LYS A 77 -3.76 -0.72 10.34
CA LYS A 77 -4.30 -2.04 10.76
C LYS A 77 -3.40 -3.20 10.33
N ASN A 78 -2.70 -3.03 9.19
CA ASN A 78 -1.67 -3.92 8.66
C ASN A 78 -2.03 -5.41 8.79
N LEU A 79 -3.21 -5.81 8.28
CA LEU A 79 -3.74 -7.17 8.44
C LEU A 79 -2.83 -8.22 7.77
N HIS A 80 -2.06 -7.84 6.76
CA HIS A 80 -1.01 -8.66 6.15
C HIS A 80 0.18 -8.96 7.07
N ASN A 81 0.32 -8.22 8.17
CA ASN A 81 1.35 -8.41 9.19
C ASN A 81 0.81 -8.98 10.51
N GLN A 82 -0.50 -9.18 10.62
CA GLN A 82 -1.10 -9.81 11.80
C GLN A 82 -0.95 -11.33 11.72
N ARG A 83 -0.16 -11.90 12.64
CA ARG A 83 0.09 -13.34 12.69
C ARG A 83 -1.23 -14.13 12.73
N HIS A 84 -1.28 -15.23 11.97
CA HIS A 84 -2.46 -16.09 11.80
C HIS A 84 -3.65 -15.47 11.05
N HIS A 85 -3.59 -14.20 10.63
CA HIS A 85 -4.58 -13.64 9.73
C HIS A 85 -4.47 -14.33 8.34
N PRO A 86 -5.58 -14.58 7.62
CA PRO A 86 -5.53 -15.22 6.30
C PRO A 86 -4.61 -14.51 5.30
N LEU A 87 -4.59 -13.17 5.31
CA LEU A 87 -3.70 -12.38 4.46
C LEU A 87 -2.22 -12.56 4.82
N TRP A 88 -1.91 -12.66 6.11
CA TRP A 88 -0.55 -12.97 6.57
C TRP A 88 -0.14 -14.38 6.14
N LEU A 89 -1.04 -15.37 6.25
CA LEU A 89 -0.76 -16.74 5.79
C LEU A 89 -0.45 -16.79 4.29
N ILE A 90 -1.22 -16.09 3.47
CA ILE A 90 -0.97 -16.00 2.02
C ILE A 90 0.38 -15.31 1.77
N LYS A 91 0.65 -14.19 2.44
CA LYS A 91 1.94 -13.48 2.36
C LYS A 91 3.11 -14.41 2.65
N GLU A 92 3.09 -15.13 3.77
CA GLU A 92 4.17 -16.04 4.14
C GLU A 92 4.34 -17.19 3.15
N ARG A 93 3.24 -17.76 2.63
CA ARG A 93 3.32 -18.82 1.60
C ARG A 93 3.95 -18.33 0.30
N VAL A 94 3.63 -17.12 -0.14
CA VAL A 94 4.23 -16.54 -1.34
C VAL A 94 5.70 -16.20 -1.09
N LYS A 95 6.05 -15.60 0.06
CA LYS A 95 7.45 -15.37 0.46
C LYS A 95 8.25 -16.68 0.43
N ASP A 96 7.72 -17.73 1.05
CA ASP A 96 8.34 -19.05 1.09
C ASP A 96 8.58 -19.63 -0.30
N HIS A 97 7.64 -19.43 -1.24
CA HIS A 97 7.82 -19.84 -2.63
C HIS A 97 9.03 -19.15 -3.26
N PHE A 98 9.15 -17.83 -3.14
CA PHE A 98 10.30 -17.09 -3.68
C PHE A 98 11.63 -17.44 -3.00
N TYR A 99 11.62 -17.76 -1.70
CA TYR A 99 12.84 -18.18 -0.99
C TYR A 99 13.28 -19.61 -1.31
N LYS A 100 12.33 -20.54 -1.44
CA LYS A 100 12.63 -21.99 -1.47
C LYS A 100 12.53 -22.60 -2.86
N GLN A 101 11.66 -22.07 -3.72
CA GLN A 101 11.25 -22.72 -4.97
C GLN A 101 11.59 -21.91 -6.22
N TYR A 102 11.78 -20.60 -6.11
CA TYR A 102 12.16 -19.78 -7.25
C TYR A 102 13.65 -19.97 -7.58
N LEU A 103 13.90 -20.77 -8.62
CA LEU A 103 15.24 -21.07 -9.12
C LEU A 103 15.51 -20.33 -10.43
N VAL A 104 16.67 -19.66 -10.51
CA VAL A 104 17.16 -19.07 -11.77
C VAL A 104 18.48 -19.75 -12.13
N ARG A 105 18.69 -20.06 -13.43
CA ARG A 105 19.82 -20.87 -13.93
C ARG A 105 21.21 -20.43 -13.46
N SER A 106 21.40 -19.14 -13.14
CA SER A 106 22.70 -18.58 -12.76
C SER A 106 22.89 -18.41 -11.24
N ARG A 107 21.87 -17.96 -10.51
CA ARG A 107 21.84 -17.82 -9.04
C ARG A 107 20.41 -17.55 -8.59
N ASN A 108 19.99 -18.08 -7.45
CA ASN A 108 18.70 -17.71 -6.85
C ASN A 108 18.77 -16.26 -6.36
N PRO A 109 17.97 -15.35 -6.91
CA PRO A 109 17.97 -13.99 -6.42
C PRO A 109 17.28 -13.93 -5.07
N LEU A 110 17.92 -13.21 -4.15
CA LEU A 110 17.33 -12.94 -2.84
C LEU A 110 16.25 -11.87 -3.02
N PHE A 111 14.98 -12.26 -2.84
CA PHE A 111 13.89 -11.30 -2.80
C PHE A 111 13.86 -10.59 -1.44
N SER A 112 14.18 -9.30 -1.45
CA SER A 112 13.95 -8.43 -0.29
C SER A 112 12.45 -8.20 -0.12
N VAL A 113 11.95 -8.25 1.11
CA VAL A 113 10.51 -8.10 1.39
C VAL A 113 10.25 -6.77 2.09
N TYR A 114 9.32 -6.00 1.54
CA TYR A 114 8.87 -4.71 2.06
C TYR A 114 7.37 -4.80 2.38
N ASP A 115 7.04 -5.01 3.65
CA ASP A 115 5.65 -5.17 4.12
C ASP A 115 5.21 -4.13 5.14
N ASP A 116 6.01 -3.08 5.38
CA ASP A 116 5.71 -1.99 6.33
C ASP A 116 5.91 -0.59 5.72
N LEU A 117 5.84 -0.48 4.38
CA LEU A 117 5.91 0.81 3.71
C LEU A 117 4.65 1.66 4.01
N PRO A 118 4.80 2.96 4.30
CA PRO A 118 3.66 3.82 4.60
C PRO A 118 2.69 3.87 3.40
N PRO A 119 1.36 3.77 3.63
CA PRO A 119 0.38 3.82 2.56
C PRO A 119 0.18 5.22 1.98
N VAL A 120 0.68 6.26 2.65
CA VAL A 120 0.70 7.62 2.11
C VAL A 120 1.82 7.74 1.09
N VAL A 121 1.46 8.13 -0.12
CA VAL A 121 2.38 8.35 -1.24
C VAL A 121 2.07 9.66 -1.93
N THR A 122 3.05 10.20 -2.65
CA THR A 122 2.81 11.31 -3.56
C THR A 122 1.99 10.85 -4.77
N VAL A 123 1.27 11.77 -5.40
CA VAL A 123 0.57 11.51 -6.68
C VAL A 123 1.57 11.08 -7.76
N GLU A 124 2.79 11.63 -7.73
CA GLU A 124 3.88 11.27 -8.63
C GLU A 124 4.29 9.80 -8.48
N GLN A 125 4.48 9.33 -7.24
CA GLN A 125 4.79 7.92 -6.96
C GLN A 125 3.68 6.98 -7.42
N ASN A 126 2.42 7.31 -7.14
CA ASN A 126 1.30 6.45 -7.49
C ASN A 126 1.03 6.40 -9.00
N PHE A 127 1.41 7.44 -9.77
CA PHE A 127 1.05 7.52 -11.18
C PHE A 127 2.17 7.93 -12.13
N ASP A 128 2.79 9.10 -11.92
CA ASP A 128 3.74 9.69 -12.89
C ASP A 128 4.96 8.78 -13.13
N ARG A 129 5.52 8.21 -12.05
CA ARG A 129 6.67 7.30 -12.13
C ARG A 129 6.36 5.96 -12.79
N LEU A 130 5.08 5.64 -12.91
CA LEU A 130 4.56 4.47 -13.63
C LEU A 130 4.11 4.82 -15.05
N LEU A 131 4.45 6.02 -15.54
CA LEU A 131 4.13 6.51 -16.88
C LEU A 131 2.62 6.60 -17.15
N ILE A 132 1.81 6.72 -16.10
CA ILE A 132 0.37 6.93 -16.23
C ILE A 132 0.16 8.41 -16.64
N PRO A 133 -0.55 8.74 -17.73
CA PRO A 133 -0.79 10.14 -18.13
C PRO A 133 -1.65 10.94 -17.13
N GLN A 134 -1.53 12.28 -17.12
CA GLN A 134 -2.29 13.15 -16.19
C GLN A 134 -3.82 13.13 -16.43
N ASP A 135 -4.24 12.89 -17.67
CA ASP A 135 -5.64 12.79 -18.08
C ASP A 135 -6.20 11.36 -17.94
N HIS A 136 -5.39 10.41 -17.45
CA HIS A 136 -5.78 9.01 -17.34
C HIS A 136 -6.94 8.83 -16.35
N PRO A 137 -7.98 8.05 -16.69
CA PRO A 137 -9.17 7.89 -15.84
C PRO A 137 -8.86 7.33 -14.45
N SER A 138 -7.78 6.55 -14.28
CA SER A 138 -7.38 6.03 -12.96
C SER A 138 -7.00 7.11 -11.95
N ARG A 139 -6.77 8.36 -12.38
CA ARG A 139 -6.46 9.49 -11.48
C ARG A 139 -7.70 10.18 -10.92
N LYS A 140 -8.89 9.85 -11.42
CA LYS A 140 -10.14 10.51 -11.03
C LYS A 140 -10.29 10.56 -9.51
N LYS A 141 -10.68 11.75 -9.00
CA LYS A 141 -11.03 11.97 -7.59
C LYS A 141 -12.13 11.02 -7.09
N GLY A 142 -12.97 10.51 -8.00
CA GLY A 142 -14.02 9.54 -7.71
C GLY A 142 -13.50 8.16 -7.29
N ASP A 143 -12.29 7.79 -7.71
CA ASP A 143 -11.77 6.41 -7.62
C ASP A 143 -10.65 6.28 -6.56
N ASN A 144 -10.11 7.41 -6.09
CA ASN A 144 -8.93 7.46 -5.22
C ASN A 144 -9.17 8.32 -3.97
N TYR A 145 -8.41 8.01 -2.91
CA TYR A 145 -8.43 8.75 -1.65
C TYR A 145 -7.27 9.75 -1.56
N TYR A 146 -7.54 11.01 -1.85
CA TYR A 146 -6.59 12.11 -1.82
C TYR A 146 -6.60 12.80 -0.46
N LEU A 147 -5.41 12.97 0.12
CA LEU A 147 -5.18 13.83 1.29
C LEU A 147 -5.19 15.29 0.87
N ASN A 148 -4.58 15.60 -0.28
CA ASN A 148 -4.56 16.89 -0.96
C ASN A 148 -4.13 16.68 -2.43
N HIS A 149 -3.86 17.74 -3.18
CA HIS A 149 -3.38 17.65 -4.58
C HIS A 149 -2.06 16.89 -4.76
N THR A 150 -1.24 16.78 -3.72
CA THR A 150 0.12 16.23 -3.81
C THR A 150 0.26 14.85 -3.17
N HIS A 151 -0.61 14.51 -2.21
CA HIS A 151 -0.53 13.27 -1.44
C HIS A 151 -1.85 12.51 -1.43
N MET A 152 -1.76 11.19 -1.44
CA MET A 152 -2.89 10.27 -1.43
C MET A 152 -2.57 8.99 -0.67
N LEU A 153 -3.61 8.22 -0.34
CA LEU A 153 -3.43 6.83 0.03
C LEU A 153 -3.23 6.00 -1.25
N ARG A 154 -2.17 5.19 -1.31
CA ARG A 154 -1.80 4.42 -2.51
C ARG A 154 -2.97 3.57 -3.04
N ALA A 155 -3.21 3.63 -4.34
CA ALA A 155 -4.24 2.85 -5.01
C ALA A 155 -3.75 1.44 -5.41
N HIS A 156 -2.44 1.22 -5.38
CA HIS A 156 -1.77 -0.05 -5.64
C HIS A 156 -0.36 -0.07 -5.03
N THR A 157 0.18 -1.26 -4.78
CA THR A 157 1.57 -1.43 -4.28
C THR A 157 2.63 -0.96 -5.27
N SER A 158 2.28 -0.86 -6.56
CA SER A 158 3.22 -0.47 -7.61
C SER A 158 3.73 0.96 -7.46
N ALA A 159 3.08 1.78 -6.62
CA ALA A 159 3.54 3.13 -6.27
C ALA A 159 4.97 3.15 -5.70
N HIS A 160 5.47 2.00 -5.21
CA HIS A 160 6.81 1.86 -4.65
C HIS A 160 7.84 1.24 -5.62
N GLN A 161 7.44 0.83 -6.83
CA GLN A 161 8.36 0.17 -7.79
C GLN A 161 9.56 1.04 -8.12
N TRP A 162 9.30 2.29 -8.51
CA TRP A 162 10.36 3.18 -8.96
C TRP A 162 11.37 3.44 -7.84
N ASP A 163 10.91 3.72 -6.62
CA ASP A 163 11.79 3.98 -5.47
C ASP A 163 12.69 2.78 -5.15
N LEU A 164 12.10 1.58 -5.16
CA LEU A 164 12.83 0.34 -4.85
C LEU A 164 13.83 -0.04 -5.96
N ILE A 165 13.45 0.13 -7.23
CA ILE A 165 14.36 -0.05 -8.37
C ILE A 165 15.48 1.00 -8.33
N HIS A 166 15.14 2.26 -8.05
CA HIS A 166 16.12 3.35 -7.98
C HIS A 166 17.10 3.18 -6.81
N ALA A 167 16.68 2.51 -5.73
CA ALA A 167 17.56 2.07 -4.65
C ALA A 167 18.49 0.90 -5.03
N GLY A 168 18.44 0.40 -6.27
CA GLY A 168 19.33 -0.63 -6.80
C GLY A 168 18.85 -2.07 -6.57
N LEU A 169 17.56 -2.28 -6.29
CA LEU A 169 17.04 -3.62 -6.06
C LEU A 169 16.60 -4.29 -7.37
N ASP A 170 17.17 -5.47 -7.63
CA ASP A 170 16.82 -6.31 -8.79
C ASP A 170 15.79 -7.40 -8.48
N ALA A 171 15.47 -7.66 -7.20
CA ALA A 171 14.43 -8.60 -6.79
C ALA A 171 13.81 -8.17 -5.46
N PHE A 172 12.51 -7.90 -5.46
CA PHE A 172 11.81 -7.52 -4.24
C PHE A 172 10.32 -7.88 -4.28
N LEU A 173 9.76 -8.06 -3.09
CA LEU A 173 8.34 -8.25 -2.85
C LEU A 173 7.81 -7.05 -2.05
N VAL A 174 6.72 -6.44 -2.50
CA VAL A 174 6.00 -5.39 -1.77
C VAL A 174 4.65 -5.94 -1.32
N VAL A 175 4.31 -5.78 -0.05
CA VAL A 175 3.02 -6.20 0.51
C VAL A 175 2.42 -5.05 1.27
N GLY A 176 1.15 -4.76 1.02
CA GLY A 176 0.51 -3.66 1.72
C GLY A 176 -0.98 -3.57 1.48
N ASP A 177 -1.64 -2.86 2.38
CA ASP A 177 -2.97 -2.33 2.21
C ASP A 177 -2.98 -1.23 1.13
N VAL A 178 -4.03 -1.23 0.30
CA VAL A 178 -4.26 -0.28 -0.79
C VAL A 178 -5.69 0.24 -0.71
N TYR A 179 -5.88 1.46 -1.20
CA TYR A 179 -7.06 2.27 -0.91
C TYR A 179 -7.73 2.70 -2.21
N ARG A 180 -8.98 2.27 -2.42
CA ARG A 180 -9.77 2.66 -3.59
C ARG A 180 -11.17 3.05 -3.20
N ARG A 181 -11.70 4.06 -3.88
CA ARG A 181 -13.10 4.45 -3.77
C ARG A 181 -13.88 3.58 -4.73
N ASP A 182 -14.56 2.59 -4.18
CA ASP A 182 -15.37 1.66 -4.94
C ASP A 182 -16.72 1.45 -4.25
N GLN A 183 -17.67 0.82 -4.95
CA GLN A 183 -18.91 0.35 -4.34
C GLN A 183 -18.59 -0.66 -3.24
N VAL A 184 -19.42 -0.72 -2.21
CA VAL A 184 -19.23 -1.69 -1.12
C VAL A 184 -20.19 -2.85 -1.35
N ASP A 185 -19.64 -3.99 -1.76
CA ASP A 185 -20.36 -5.23 -1.96
C ASP A 185 -19.55 -6.43 -1.43
N SER A 186 -19.95 -7.66 -1.74
CA SER A 186 -19.26 -8.87 -1.28
C SER A 186 -17.85 -9.05 -1.86
N THR A 187 -17.54 -8.36 -2.95
CA THR A 187 -16.28 -8.45 -3.71
C THR A 187 -15.45 -7.17 -3.66
N HIS A 188 -16.04 -6.04 -3.28
CA HIS A 188 -15.41 -4.73 -3.23
C HIS A 188 -15.41 -4.17 -1.81
N TYR A 189 -14.20 -3.82 -1.33
CA TYR A 189 -14.01 -3.14 -0.06
C TYR A 189 -13.01 -1.99 -0.24
N PRO A 190 -13.22 -0.81 0.38
CA PRO A 190 -12.37 0.36 0.14
C PRO A 190 -10.90 0.20 0.51
N VAL A 191 -10.59 -0.80 1.35
CA VAL A 191 -9.23 -1.13 1.79
C VAL A 191 -8.99 -2.63 1.62
N PHE A 192 -8.21 -3.01 0.62
CA PHE A 192 -7.81 -4.39 0.40
C PHE A 192 -6.29 -4.48 0.37
N HIS A 193 -5.73 -5.67 0.17
CA HIS A 193 -4.28 -5.86 0.23
C HIS A 193 -3.77 -6.39 -1.10
N GLN A 194 -2.58 -5.95 -1.47
CA GLN A 194 -1.84 -6.44 -2.63
C GLN A 194 -0.51 -6.99 -2.20
N MET A 195 -0.03 -7.94 -2.99
CA MET A 195 1.34 -8.40 -2.97
C MET A 195 1.87 -8.32 -4.39
N GLU A 196 3.05 -7.75 -4.53
CA GLU A 196 3.69 -7.46 -5.80
C GLU A 196 5.12 -7.98 -5.79
N GLY A 197 5.55 -8.59 -6.88
CA GLY A 197 6.93 -9.03 -7.04
C GLY A 197 7.56 -8.40 -8.28
N VAL A 198 8.75 -7.84 -8.10
CA VAL A 198 9.55 -7.26 -9.18
C VAL A 198 10.83 -8.04 -9.31
N ARG A 199 11.21 -8.37 -10.54
CA ARG A 199 12.47 -9.02 -10.88
C ARG A 199 13.06 -8.35 -12.13
N LEU A 200 14.26 -7.83 -12.00
CA LEU A 200 15.07 -7.32 -13.10
C LEU A 200 16.03 -8.40 -13.57
N PHE A 201 16.33 -8.38 -14.86
CA PHE A 201 17.26 -9.30 -15.50
C PHE A 201 18.27 -8.49 -16.31
N SER A 202 19.54 -8.84 -16.17
CA SER A 202 20.57 -8.38 -17.10
C SER A 202 20.33 -8.93 -18.51
N SER A 203 20.87 -8.27 -19.54
CA SER A 203 20.76 -8.76 -20.92
C SER A 203 21.26 -10.20 -21.09
N HIS A 204 22.28 -10.58 -20.31
CA HIS A 204 22.81 -11.95 -20.29
C HIS A 204 21.78 -12.94 -19.72
N GLU A 205 21.15 -12.63 -18.59
CA GLU A 205 20.10 -13.48 -18.01
C GLU A 205 18.89 -13.61 -18.94
N VAL A 206 18.49 -12.52 -19.61
CA VAL A 206 17.40 -12.53 -20.60
C VAL A 206 17.72 -13.50 -21.74
N SER A 207 18.93 -13.45 -22.30
CA SER A 207 19.33 -14.37 -23.38
C SER A 207 19.22 -15.84 -22.97
N LEU A 208 19.56 -16.18 -21.73
CA LEU A 208 19.47 -17.56 -21.21
C LEU A 208 18.02 -18.04 -20.98
N ILE A 209 17.05 -17.12 -20.89
CA ILE A 209 15.62 -17.42 -20.75
C ILE A 209 14.99 -17.72 -22.12
N PHE A 210 15.36 -16.97 -23.17
CA PHE A 210 14.74 -17.07 -24.50
C PHE A 210 15.31 -18.17 -25.42
N PHE A 211 16.40 -18.85 -25.04
CA PHE A 211 16.92 -20.04 -25.75
C PHE A 211 16.37 -21.37 -25.19
N LEU A 212 15.14 -21.37 -24.68
CA LEU A 212 14.33 -22.54 -24.35
C LEU A 212 13.12 -22.58 -25.29
#